data_AF-A0A3C0S9G0-F1
#
_entry.id   AF-A0A3C0S9G0-F1
#
_cell.length_a   1.000
_cell.length_b   1.000
_cell.length_c   1.000
_cell.angle_alpha   90.00
_cell.angle_beta   90.00
_cell.angle_gamma   90.00
#
_symmetry.space_group_name_H-M   'P 1'
#
loop_
_entity.id
_entity.type
_entity.pdbx_description
1 polymer ?
#
loop_
_entity_poly.entity_id
_entity_poly.type
_entity_poly.pdbx_seq_one_letter_code
_entity_poly.pdbx_strand_id
1 'polypeptide(L)'
;MNFVERIGECDQCGECCKTVNITVIRDETLRQHRSRKELELYLSYRGICVVGEDVERNQLFYAINIPCQQLGPENQCRVHKDPEAKPFLCHSYPMEPDGTEECSYEFQPAKTLTG
;
A
#
# COMPACT_ATOMS: atom_id res chain seq x y z
N MET A 1 6.52 -17.27 -3.18
CA MET A 1 6.23 -15.82 -3.18
C MET A 1 4.85 -15.62 -3.81
N ASN A 2 3.80 -15.53 -3.01
CA ASN A 2 2.46 -15.02 -3.34
C ASN A 2 2.62 -13.51 -3.14
N PHE A 3 3.16 -12.85 -4.14
CA PHE A 3 3.05 -11.40 -4.20
C PHE A 3 1.57 -11.02 -4.00
N VAL A 4 1.26 -9.83 -3.51
CA VAL A 4 -0.10 -9.30 -3.74
C VAL A 4 -0.02 -8.53 -5.05
N GLU A 5 -0.82 -8.93 -6.03
CA GLU A 5 -0.95 -8.17 -7.27
C GLU A 5 -2.16 -7.25 -7.13
N ARG A 6 -1.96 -6.00 -7.53
CA ARG A 6 -3.08 -5.08 -7.65
C ARG A 6 -3.80 -5.41 -8.95
N ILE A 7 -5.08 -5.69 -8.84
CA ILE A 7 -5.97 -5.90 -9.98
C ILE A 7 -6.96 -4.74 -10.09
N GLY A 8 -7.55 -4.57 -11.27
CA GLY A 8 -8.50 -3.49 -11.54
C GLY A 8 -7.82 -2.21 -12.02
N GLU A 9 -8.66 -1.34 -12.60
CA GLU A 9 -8.26 -0.08 -13.21
C GLU A 9 -8.05 1.02 -12.17
N CYS A 10 -7.34 2.09 -12.53
CA CYS A 10 -7.23 3.29 -11.72
C CYS A 10 -8.32 4.30 -12.09
N ASP A 11 -9.35 4.41 -11.24
CA ASP A 11 -10.45 5.39 -11.30
C ASP A 11 -10.14 6.72 -10.59
N GLN A 12 -8.87 6.95 -10.26
CA GLN A 12 -8.41 8.16 -9.56
C GLN A 12 -8.92 8.33 -8.11
N CYS A 13 -9.48 7.30 -7.46
CA CYS A 13 -10.03 7.38 -6.09
C CYS A 13 -9.06 7.94 -5.01
N GLY A 14 -7.74 7.90 -5.27
CA GLY A 14 -6.69 8.44 -4.40
C GLY A 14 -6.30 7.60 -3.18
N GLU A 15 -6.96 6.47 -2.93
CA GLU A 15 -6.65 5.59 -1.78
C GLU A 15 -5.19 5.14 -1.78
N CYS A 16 -4.61 4.85 -2.94
CA CYS A 16 -3.22 4.40 -3.06
C CYS A 16 -2.20 5.48 -2.69
N CYS A 17 -2.63 6.75 -2.60
CA CYS A 17 -1.78 7.87 -2.23
C CYS A 17 -1.81 8.16 -0.73
N LYS A 18 -2.74 7.58 0.04
CA LYS A 18 -2.93 7.91 1.46
C LYS A 18 -1.99 7.14 2.39
N THR A 19 -1.45 6.02 1.92
CA THR A 19 -0.70 5.10 2.76
C THR A 19 0.54 4.59 2.06
N VAL A 20 1.67 4.62 2.77
CA VAL A 20 2.89 3.90 2.39
C VAL A 20 2.91 2.57 3.11
N ASN A 21 2.92 1.48 2.35
CA ASN A 21 3.05 0.13 2.89
C ASN A 21 4.52 -0.31 2.90
N ILE A 22 4.97 -0.90 4.00
CA ILE A 22 6.35 -1.36 4.20
C ILE A 22 6.31 -2.82 4.64
N THR A 23 7.09 -3.67 3.97
CA THR A 23 7.28 -5.06 4.36
C THR A 23 8.63 -5.21 5.04
N VAL A 24 8.66 -5.81 6.22
CA VAL A 24 9.90 -6.12 6.96
C VAL A 24 10.00 -7.61 7.28
N ILE A 25 11.20 -8.07 7.63
CA ILE A 25 11.43 -9.43 8.08
C ILE A 25 10.85 -9.59 9.49
N ARG A 26 9.85 -10.45 9.63
CA ARG A 26 9.07 -10.59 10.86
C ARG A 26 9.91 -10.99 12.05
N ASP A 27 10.63 -12.10 11.96
CA ASP A 27 11.32 -12.71 13.09
C ASP A 27 12.48 -11.83 13.57
N GLU A 28 13.21 -11.21 12.65
CA GLU A 28 14.26 -10.26 13.00
C GLU A 28 13.68 -9.02 13.70
N THR A 29 12.57 -8.50 13.19
CA THR A 29 11.89 -7.36 13.81
C THR A 29 11.39 -7.71 15.22
N LEU A 30 10.70 -8.84 15.38
CA LEU A 30 10.19 -9.28 16.68
C LEU A 30 11.31 -9.58 17.67
N ARG A 31 12.43 -10.13 17.21
CA ARG A 31 13.64 -10.35 18.01
C ARG A 31 14.20 -9.03 18.54
N GLN A 32 14.29 -7.99 17.69
CA GLN A 32 14.77 -6.67 18.08
C GLN A 32 13.85 -5.98 19.11
N HIS A 33 12.54 -6.16 18.98
CA HIS A 33 11.55 -5.46 19.80
C HIS A 33 11.01 -6.33 20.96
N ARG A 34 11.50 -7.56 21.12
CA ARG A 34 11.14 -8.56 22.15
C ARG A 34 9.71 -9.08 22.09
N SER A 35 8.75 -8.29 21.64
CA SER A 35 7.35 -8.69 21.44
C SER A 35 6.66 -7.81 20.40
N ARG A 36 5.55 -8.31 19.85
CA ARG A 36 4.68 -7.54 18.95
C ARG A 36 4.12 -6.27 19.61
N LYS A 37 3.75 -6.36 20.89
CA LYS A 37 3.19 -5.22 21.64
C LYS A 37 4.21 -4.07 21.79
N GLU A 38 5.46 -4.40 22.11
CA GLU A 38 6.54 -3.41 22.20
C GLU A 38 6.86 -2.79 20.85
N LEU A 39 6.82 -3.59 19.77
CA LEU A 39 6.96 -3.11 18.41
C LEU A 39 5.85 -2.11 18.04
N GLU A 40 4.58 -2.48 18.26
CA GLU A 40 3.42 -1.62 17.98
C GLU A 40 3.52 -0.30 18.76
N LEU A 41 3.91 -0.34 20.03
CA LEU A 41 4.14 0.85 20.83
C LEU A 41 5.29 1.72 20.26
N TYR A 42 6.44 1.12 19.96
CA TYR A 42 7.59 1.83 19.38
C TYR A 42 7.25 2.52 18.05
N LEU A 43 6.51 1.84 17.18
CA LEU A 43 6.06 2.37 15.88
C LEU A 43 5.00 3.46 16.04
N SER A 44 4.10 3.33 17.03
CA SER A 44 3.05 4.32 17.27
C SER A 44 3.59 5.73 17.56
N TYR A 45 4.75 5.85 18.21
CA TYR A 45 5.43 7.13 18.44
C TYR A 45 5.85 7.86 17.15
N ARG A 46 5.78 7.19 15.99
CA ARG A 46 6.14 7.71 14.66
C ARG A 46 4.97 7.71 13.69
N GLY A 47 3.76 7.42 14.17
CA GLY A 47 2.57 7.31 13.32
C GLY A 47 2.60 6.11 12.37
N ILE A 48 3.35 5.06 12.71
CA ILE A 48 3.44 3.83 11.92
C ILE A 48 2.57 2.76 12.58
N CYS A 49 1.76 2.06 11.78
CA CYS A 49 0.87 0.99 12.22
C CYS A 49 1.36 -0.36 11.75
N VAL A 50 1.26 -1.40 12.58
CA VAL A 50 1.37 -2.79 12.12
C VAL A 50 0.01 -3.23 11.60
N VAL A 51 -0.10 -3.54 10.32
CA VAL A 51 -1.38 -3.81 9.65
C VAL A 51 -1.61 -5.28 9.29
N GLY A 52 -0.58 -6.13 9.43
CA GLY A 52 -0.72 -7.57 9.22
C GLY A 52 0.62 -8.28 9.28
N GLU A 53 0.59 -9.61 9.10
CA GLU A 53 1.78 -10.45 8.98
C GLU A 53 1.51 -11.62 8.03
N ASP A 54 2.58 -12.16 7.44
CA ASP A 54 2.60 -13.44 6.75
C ASP A 54 3.70 -14.30 7.40
N VAL A 55 3.28 -15.20 8.28
CA VAL A 55 4.17 -16.03 9.11
C VAL A 55 4.93 -17.03 8.24
N GLU A 56 4.29 -17.63 7.25
CA GLU A 56 4.92 -18.63 6.37
C GLU A 56 6.11 -18.04 5.60
N ARG A 57 6.11 -16.71 5.41
CA ARG A 57 7.14 -15.99 4.66
C ARG A 57 8.06 -15.15 5.49
N ASN A 58 7.88 -15.18 6.80
CA ASN A 58 8.65 -14.36 7.69
C ASN A 58 8.49 -12.85 7.36
N GLN A 59 7.26 -12.40 7.09
CA GLN A 59 6.94 -11.02 6.73
C GLN A 59 6.01 -10.35 7.74
N LEU A 60 6.24 -9.07 7.98
CA LEU A 60 5.40 -8.19 8.80
C LEU A 60 5.11 -6.91 8.00
N PHE A 61 3.85 -6.47 8.01
CA PHE A 61 3.38 -5.36 7.19
C PHE A 61 3.13 -4.13 8.05
N TYR A 62 3.74 -3.01 7.66
CA TYR A 62 3.49 -1.70 8.24
C TYR A 62 2.78 -0.78 7.27
N ALA A 63 2.01 0.14 7.83
CA ALA A 63 1.40 1.25 7.11
C ALA A 63 1.81 2.57 7.76
N ILE A 64 2.15 3.55 6.94
CA ILE A 64 2.30 4.94 7.34
C ILE A 64 1.23 5.74 6.62
N ASN A 65 0.31 6.34 7.36
CA ASN A 65 -0.69 7.23 6.80
C ASN A 65 -0.04 8.58 6.53
N ILE A 66 0.19 8.91 5.28
CA ILE A 66 0.87 10.15 4.87
C ILE A 66 -0.10 10.95 4.00
N PRO A 67 -0.46 12.19 4.39
CA PRO A 67 -1.27 13.06 3.55
C PRO A 67 -0.58 13.30 2.20
N CYS A 68 -1.24 12.95 1.10
CA CYS A 68 -0.74 13.26 -0.23
C CYS A 68 -1.26 14.64 -0.66
N GLN A 69 -0.34 15.57 -0.89
CA GLN A 69 -0.65 16.93 -1.33
C GLN A 69 -1.23 16.99 -2.75
N GLN A 70 -1.08 15.90 -3.52
CA GLN A 70 -1.67 15.76 -4.85
C GLN A 70 -3.12 15.28 -4.84
N LEU A 71 -3.70 15.01 -3.66
CA LEU A 71 -5.12 14.69 -3.55
C LEU A 71 -5.96 15.98 -3.52
N GLY A 72 -7.01 15.99 -4.34
CA GLY A 72 -8.06 17.00 -4.31
C GLY A 72 -9.01 16.82 -3.11
N PRO A 73 -9.94 17.77 -2.89
CA PRO A 73 -10.95 17.67 -1.83
C PRO A 73 -11.81 16.40 -1.90
N GLU A 74 -11.99 15.84 -3.10
CA GLU A 74 -12.77 14.63 -3.37
C GLU A 74 -11.89 13.37 -3.42
N ASN A 75 -10.66 13.42 -2.88
CA ASN A 75 -9.64 12.37 -2.99
C ASN A 75 -9.16 12.06 -4.42
N GLN A 76 -9.60 12.79 -5.44
CA GLN A 76 -9.08 12.61 -6.79
C GLN A 76 -7.59 13.02 -6.92
N CYS A 77 -6.80 12.25 -7.66
CA CYS A 77 -5.37 12.53 -7.86
C CYS A 77 -5.15 13.61 -8.94
N ARG A 78 -4.61 14.77 -8.56
CA ARG A 78 -4.39 15.93 -9.44
C ARG A 78 -3.44 15.67 -10.60
N VAL A 79 -2.46 14.78 -10.42
CA VAL A 79 -1.46 14.41 -11.44
C VAL A 79 -1.86 13.15 -12.20
N HIS A 80 -3.10 12.67 -12.07
CA HIS A 80 -3.51 11.45 -12.76
C HIS A 80 -3.36 11.55 -14.28
N LYS A 81 -3.65 12.72 -14.86
CA LYS A 81 -3.58 12.98 -16.31
C LYS A 81 -2.22 13.53 -16.76
N ASP A 82 -1.25 13.64 -15.86
CA ASP A 82 0.10 14.17 -16.14
C ASP A 82 1.16 13.06 -15.98
N PRO A 83 1.61 12.44 -17.09
CA PRO A 83 2.56 11.33 -17.03
C PRO A 83 3.94 11.69 -16.47
N GLU A 84 4.36 12.96 -16.60
CA GLU A 84 5.68 13.43 -16.16
C GLU A 84 5.69 13.74 -14.66
N ALA A 85 4.57 14.24 -14.12
CA ALA A 85 4.41 14.46 -12.69
C ALA A 85 4.02 13.20 -11.90
N LYS A 86 3.46 12.18 -12.58
CA LYS A 86 3.01 10.95 -11.96
C LYS A 86 4.20 10.02 -11.60
N PRO A 87 4.31 9.55 -10.35
CA PRO A 87 5.35 8.59 -9.95
C PRO A 87 5.29 7.31 -10.78
N PHE A 88 6.45 6.70 -11.05
CA PHE A 88 6.54 5.52 -11.92
C PHE A 88 5.66 4.35 -11.46
N LEU A 89 5.58 4.11 -10.14
CA LEU A 89 4.73 3.07 -9.57
C LEU A 89 3.25 3.25 -9.95
N CYS A 90 2.80 4.49 -10.16
CA CYS A 90 1.43 4.77 -10.56
C CYS A 90 1.15 4.44 -12.03
N HIS A 91 2.17 4.27 -12.87
CA HIS A 91 2.04 3.83 -14.27
C HIS A 91 1.81 2.33 -14.40
N SER A 92 2.06 1.57 -13.34
CA SER A 92 1.71 0.14 -13.27
C SER A 92 0.20 -0.08 -13.11
N TYR A 93 -0.60 0.98 -13.00
CA TYR A 93 -2.05 0.89 -12.95
C TYR A 93 -2.65 1.27 -14.31
N PRO A 94 -3.50 0.42 -14.89
CA PRO A 94 -4.19 0.76 -16.13
C PRO A 94 -5.18 1.93 -15.87
N MET A 95 -5.39 2.76 -16.90
CA MET A 95 -6.03 4.08 -16.80
C MET A 95 -7.34 4.08 -17.60
N GLU A 96 -8.48 4.15 -16.92
CA GLU A 96 -9.81 4.23 -17.52
C GLU A 96 -10.53 5.54 -17.13
N PRO A 97 -11.58 5.94 -17.88
CA PRO A 97 -12.34 7.15 -17.58
C PRO A 97 -13.05 7.09 -16.21
N ASP A 98 -13.19 8.27 -15.59
CA ASP A 98 -13.77 8.47 -14.26
C ASP A 98 -15.23 7.96 -14.22
N GLY A 99 -15.60 7.09 -13.26
CA GLY A 99 -16.97 6.55 -13.23
C GLY A 99 -17.40 5.54 -12.16
N THR A 100 -16.58 5.24 -11.15
CA THR A 100 -16.92 4.30 -10.07
C THR A 100 -17.01 5.00 -8.71
N GLU A 101 -18.02 4.67 -7.89
CA GLU A 101 -18.19 5.24 -6.55
C GLU A 101 -17.23 4.63 -5.51
N GLU A 102 -16.81 3.38 -5.73
CA GLU A 102 -15.80 2.68 -4.94
C GLU A 102 -14.48 2.64 -5.71
N CYS A 103 -13.37 2.61 -4.97
CA CYS A 103 -12.07 2.53 -5.59
C CYS A 103 -11.94 1.24 -6.42
N SER A 104 -11.81 1.38 -7.74
CA SER A 104 -11.93 0.27 -8.71
C SER A 104 -10.77 -0.73 -8.70
N TYR A 105 -9.80 -0.55 -7.80
CA TYR A 105 -8.67 -1.47 -7.64
C TYR A 105 -8.75 -2.24 -6.33
N GLU A 106 -8.25 -3.46 -6.38
CA GLU A 106 -8.09 -4.31 -5.20
C GLU A 106 -6.69 -4.90 -5.15
N PHE A 107 -6.24 -5.29 -3.96
CA PHE A 107 -5.04 -6.12 -3.80
C PHE A 107 -5.48 -7.56 -3.61
N GLN A 108 -5.13 -8.43 -4.55
CA GLN A 108 -5.38 -9.87 -4.45
C GLN A 108 -4.05 -10.63 -4.36
N PRO A 109 -4.02 -11.84 -3.79
CA PRO A 109 -2.85 -12.70 -3.88
C PRO A 109 -2.52 -12.96 -5.35
N ALA A 110 -1.32 -12.57 -5.77
CA ALA A 110 -0.78 -12.80 -7.09
C ALA A 110 -0.85 -14.29 -7.40
N LYS A 111 -1.43 -14.61 -8.56
CA LYS A 111 -1.44 -15.99 -9.05
C LYS A 111 0.00 -16.47 -9.13
N THR A 112 0.29 -17.57 -8.44
CA THR A 112 1.57 -18.26 -8.58
C THR A 112 1.76 -18.55 -10.06
N LEU A 113 2.72 -17.89 -10.71
CA LEU A 113 3.15 -18.26 -12.05
C LEU A 113 3.72 -19.68 -11.94
N THR A 114 2.91 -20.69 -12.24
CA THR A 114 3.39 -22.03 -12.54
C THR A 114 4.10 -21.95 -13.89
N GLY A 115 5.41 -21.68 -13.84
CA GLY A 115 6.35 -21.92 -14.91
C GLY A 115 7.06 -23.25 -14.69
#